data_AF-A0A6N3UNK9-F1
#
_entry.id   AF-A0A6N3UNK9-F1
#
_cell.length_a   1.000
_cell.length_b   1.000
_cell.length_c   1.000
_cell.angle_alpha   90.00
_cell.angle_beta   90.00
_cell.angle_gamma   90.00
#
_symmetry.space_group_name_H-M   'P 1'
#
loop_
_entity.id
_entity.type
_entity.pdbx_description
1 polymer ?
#
loop_
_entity_poly.entity_id
_entity_poly.type
_entity_poly.pdbx_seq_one_letter_code
_entity_poly.pdbx_strand_id
1 'polypeptide(L)'
;MTDNTELKRLAQRVIDIEALDGGEPIGEAWGEFEAAATPAAVLALIAENERLHESDQEATELCDTLSVLLGEIAVAVRGPEEPKSRHGFHDLPSRVKTVVSERDQLKADNERLRADYAGLARFNPEWDRAAAAQDSVREHMAMVVQLKAEVAGLRTGYEAYERVNAELKAEVGALRQIISDSATSCGAAVSVECTLDFMKHLPVEIFSVISKLRNALAECADSLHGEMLQKFGGQLPDDMHPVTRREYDRDMAEVVGCRAALGQGEQS
;
A
#
# COMPACT_ATOMS: atom_id res chain seq x y z
N MET A 1 -63.13 -21.98 -24.60
CA MET A 1 -63.63 -21.50 -25.90
C MET A 1 -64.25 -22.67 -26.62
N THR A 2 -65.57 -22.68 -26.73
CA THR A 2 -66.29 -23.67 -27.53
C THR A 2 -66.03 -23.31 -28.99
N ASP A 3 -65.51 -24.24 -29.78
CA ASP A 3 -65.26 -24.01 -31.20
C ASP A 3 -66.60 -24.00 -31.95
N ASN A 4 -67.16 -22.82 -32.15
CA ASN A 4 -68.43 -22.61 -32.84
C ASN A 4 -68.25 -22.40 -34.36
N THR A 5 -67.07 -22.71 -34.90
CA THR A 5 -66.74 -22.48 -36.32
C THR A 5 -67.68 -23.25 -37.25
N GLU A 6 -68.03 -24.49 -36.89
CA GLU A 6 -68.94 -25.31 -37.69
C GLU A 6 -70.40 -24.84 -37.59
N LEU A 7 -70.85 -24.47 -36.38
CA LEU A 7 -72.18 -23.88 -36.18
C LEU A 7 -72.32 -22.56 -36.97
N LYS A 8 -71.27 -21.73 -36.98
CA LYS A 8 -71.20 -20.50 -37.77
C LYS A 8 -71.24 -20.80 -39.28
N ARG A 9 -70.51 -21.81 -39.73
CA ARG A 9 -70.50 -22.25 -41.14
C ARG A 9 -71.87 -22.73 -41.59
N LEU A 10 -72.54 -23.54 -40.78
CA LEU A 10 -73.89 -24.06 -41.05
C LEU A 10 -74.93 -22.94 -41.03
N ALA A 11 -74.88 -22.04 -40.05
CA ALA A 11 -75.75 -20.86 -40.00
C ALA A 11 -75.59 -19.98 -41.25
N GLN A 12 -74.34 -19.71 -41.67
CA GLN A 12 -74.07 -18.93 -42.87
C GLN A 12 -74.57 -19.64 -44.14
N ARG A 13 -74.39 -20.97 -44.24
CA ARG A 13 -74.91 -21.78 -45.36
C ARG A 13 -76.43 -21.68 -45.47
N VAL A 14 -77.16 -21.73 -44.36
CA VAL A 14 -78.63 -21.55 -44.35
C VAL A 14 -79.02 -20.16 -44.86
N ILE A 15 -78.38 -19.10 -44.34
CA ILE A 15 -78.62 -17.71 -44.77
C ILE A 15 -78.36 -17.54 -46.28
N ASP A 16 -77.27 -18.12 -46.78
CA ASP A 16 -76.88 -17.99 -48.18
C ASP A 16 -77.84 -18.73 -49.13
N ILE A 17 -78.35 -19.90 -48.72
CA ILE A 17 -79.37 -20.66 -49.48
C ILE A 17 -80.72 -19.92 -49.45
N GLU A 18 -81.13 -19.37 -48.30
CA GLU A 18 -82.35 -18.55 -48.18
C GLU A 18 -82.34 -17.30 -49.06
N ALA A 19 -81.16 -16.74 -49.32
CA ALA A 19 -80.98 -15.59 -50.19
C ALA A 19 -81.01 -15.94 -51.70
N LEU A 20 -80.91 -17.23 -52.08
CA LEU A 20 -80.88 -17.69 -53.47
C LEU A 20 -82.22 -18.34 -53.87
N ASP A 21 -82.96 -17.68 -54.76
CA ASP A 21 -84.25 -18.17 -55.26
C ASP A 21 -84.05 -19.33 -56.26
N GLY A 22 -84.09 -20.59 -55.78
CA GLY A 22 -84.22 -21.78 -56.64
C GLY A 22 -83.05 -22.79 -56.70
N GLY A 23 -82.25 -22.99 -55.64
CA GLY A 23 -81.22 -24.05 -55.57
C GLY A 23 -81.05 -24.69 -54.18
N GLU A 24 -80.76 -26.00 -54.17
CA GLU A 24 -80.70 -26.95 -53.01
C GLU A 24 -81.99 -27.04 -52.14
N PRO A 25 -82.40 -28.23 -51.67
CA PRO A 25 -83.53 -28.32 -50.75
C PRO A 25 -83.14 -27.73 -49.39
N ILE A 26 -83.67 -26.54 -49.10
CA ILE A 26 -83.40 -25.77 -47.87
C ILE A 26 -83.61 -26.59 -46.58
N GLY A 27 -84.47 -27.61 -46.63
CA GLY A 27 -84.76 -28.50 -45.50
C GLY A 27 -83.56 -29.32 -45.02
N GLU A 28 -82.62 -29.70 -45.89
CA GLU A 28 -81.42 -30.43 -45.47
C GLU A 28 -80.45 -29.52 -44.72
N ALA A 29 -80.24 -28.30 -45.23
CA ALA A 29 -79.39 -27.29 -44.57
C ALA A 29 -79.96 -26.86 -43.22
N TRP A 30 -81.29 -26.67 -43.14
CA TRP A 30 -81.98 -26.42 -41.87
C TRP A 30 -81.85 -27.60 -40.90
N GLY A 31 -81.99 -28.84 -41.38
CA GLY A 31 -81.83 -30.03 -40.53
C GLY A 31 -80.41 -30.18 -39.96
N GLU A 32 -79.38 -29.91 -40.75
CA GLU A 32 -77.98 -29.89 -40.29
C GLU A 32 -77.73 -28.79 -39.26
N PHE A 33 -78.26 -27.57 -39.50
CA PHE A 33 -78.15 -26.46 -38.56
C PHE A 33 -78.91 -26.74 -37.26
N GLU A 34 -80.15 -27.23 -37.31
CA GLU A 34 -80.95 -27.59 -36.13
C GLU A 34 -80.28 -28.68 -35.29
N ALA A 35 -79.64 -29.67 -35.93
CA ALA A 35 -78.89 -30.70 -35.24
C ALA A 35 -77.66 -30.15 -34.51
N ALA A 36 -76.99 -29.13 -35.06
CA ALA A 36 -75.83 -28.49 -34.46
C ALA A 36 -76.21 -27.40 -33.43
N ALA A 37 -77.30 -26.68 -33.66
CA ALA A 37 -77.85 -25.61 -32.83
C ALA A 37 -78.62 -26.16 -31.61
N THR A 38 -78.03 -27.15 -30.94
CA THR A 38 -78.61 -27.72 -29.74
C THR A 38 -78.81 -26.65 -28.66
N PRO A 39 -79.80 -26.79 -27.76
CA PRO A 39 -79.98 -25.85 -26.65
C PRO A 39 -78.70 -25.61 -25.82
N ALA A 40 -77.85 -26.63 -25.69
CA ALA A 40 -76.57 -26.52 -25.00
C ALA A 40 -75.58 -25.59 -25.74
N ALA A 41 -75.53 -25.66 -27.08
CA ALA A 41 -74.68 -24.79 -27.88
C ALA A 41 -75.13 -23.32 -27.82
N VAL A 42 -76.45 -23.09 -27.87
CA VAL A 42 -77.03 -21.74 -27.73
C VAL A 42 -76.75 -21.15 -26.34
N LEU A 43 -76.96 -21.92 -25.27
CA LEU A 43 -76.64 -21.48 -23.90
C LEU A 43 -75.14 -21.21 -23.72
N ALA A 44 -74.27 -21.99 -24.35
CA ALA A 44 -72.82 -21.75 -24.32
C ALA A 44 -72.42 -20.45 -25.03
N LEU A 45 -73.07 -20.11 -26.15
CA LEU A 45 -72.86 -18.83 -26.83
C LEU A 45 -73.37 -17.63 -26.02
N ILE A 46 -74.52 -17.79 -25.35
CA ILE A 46 -75.07 -16.75 -24.47
C ILE A 46 -74.12 -16.49 -23.30
N ALA A 47 -73.69 -17.55 -22.60
CA ALA A 47 -72.76 -17.44 -21.49
C ALA A 47 -71.41 -16.81 -21.90
N GLU A 48 -70.93 -17.13 -23.10
CA GLU A 48 -69.70 -16.54 -23.64
C GLU A 48 -69.87 -15.04 -23.98
N ASN A 49 -71.02 -14.64 -24.54
CA ASN A 49 -71.31 -13.23 -24.79
C ASN A 49 -71.44 -12.43 -23.49
N GLU A 50 -72.09 -12.99 -22.47
CA GLU A 50 -72.18 -12.36 -21.14
C GLU A 50 -70.79 -12.15 -20.55
N ARG A 51 -69.93 -13.19 -20.60
CA ARG A 51 -68.53 -13.11 -20.15
C ARG A 51 -67.72 -12.06 -20.91
N LEU A 52 -67.91 -11.93 -22.23
CA LEU A 52 -67.23 -10.92 -23.03
C LEU A 52 -67.71 -9.50 -22.70
N HIS A 53 -69.02 -9.31 -22.50
CA HIS A 53 -69.57 -8.02 -22.08
C HIS A 53 -69.05 -7.58 -20.70
N GLU A 54 -68.97 -8.50 -19.75
CA GLU A 54 -68.36 -8.24 -18.44
C GLU A 54 -66.89 -7.84 -18.59
N SER A 55 -66.12 -8.56 -19.40
CA SER A 55 -64.71 -8.23 -19.66
C SER A 55 -64.52 -6.86 -20.32
N ASP A 56 -65.39 -6.48 -21.27
CA ASP A 56 -65.32 -5.17 -21.94
C ASP A 56 -65.72 -4.03 -20.99
N GLN A 57 -66.69 -4.28 -20.11
CA GLN A 57 -67.07 -3.35 -19.07
C GLN A 57 -65.92 -3.11 -18.07
N GLU A 58 -65.27 -4.18 -17.61
CA GLU A 58 -64.09 -4.09 -16.73
C GLU A 58 -62.93 -3.32 -17.40
N ALA A 59 -62.67 -3.55 -18.68
CA ALA A 59 -61.64 -2.82 -19.42
C ALA A 59 -61.94 -1.32 -19.55
N THR A 60 -63.22 -0.96 -19.70
CA THR A 60 -63.67 0.43 -19.77
C THR A 60 -63.48 1.13 -18.42
N GLU A 61 -63.90 0.48 -17.32
CA GLU A 61 -63.72 1.01 -15.97
C GLU A 61 -62.24 1.16 -15.59
N LEU A 62 -61.39 0.23 -16.03
CA LEU A 62 -59.94 0.33 -15.85
C LEU A 62 -59.35 1.54 -16.60
N CYS A 63 -59.78 1.76 -17.84
CA CYS A 63 -59.35 2.93 -18.63
C CYS A 63 -59.73 4.24 -17.94
N ASP A 64 -60.96 4.35 -17.44
CA ASP A 64 -61.43 5.54 -16.73
C ASP A 64 -60.62 5.78 -15.46
N THR A 65 -60.38 4.73 -14.68
CA THR A 65 -59.56 4.79 -13.46
C THR A 65 -58.12 5.22 -13.77
N LEU A 66 -57.52 4.64 -14.82
CA LEU A 66 -56.17 5.00 -15.26
C LEU A 66 -56.09 6.46 -15.70
N SER A 67 -57.11 6.95 -16.42
CA SER A 67 -57.17 8.34 -16.88
C SER A 67 -57.14 9.32 -15.70
N VAL A 68 -57.91 9.04 -14.65
CA VAL A 68 -57.93 9.84 -13.42
C VAL A 68 -56.57 9.83 -12.73
N LEU A 69 -56.00 8.65 -12.47
CA LEU A 69 -54.70 8.52 -11.79
C LEU A 69 -53.56 9.22 -12.55
N LEU A 70 -53.54 9.10 -13.87
CA LEU A 70 -52.56 9.81 -14.71
C LEU A 70 -52.72 11.32 -14.62
N GLY A 71 -53.96 11.81 -14.56
CA GLY A 71 -54.26 13.23 -14.33
C GLY A 71 -53.73 13.73 -12.99
N GLU A 72 -53.96 12.97 -11.91
CA GLU A 72 -53.48 13.30 -10.56
C GLU A 72 -51.94 13.33 -10.48
N ILE A 73 -51.26 12.33 -11.07
CA ILE A 73 -49.79 12.28 -11.14
C ILE A 73 -49.24 13.48 -11.92
N ALA A 74 -49.88 13.87 -13.03
CA ALA A 74 -49.44 15.01 -13.83
C ALA A 74 -49.47 16.31 -13.01
N VAL A 75 -50.52 16.53 -12.21
CA VAL A 75 -50.65 17.68 -11.30
C VAL A 75 -49.58 17.64 -10.21
N ALA A 76 -49.31 16.47 -9.61
CA ALA A 76 -48.28 16.34 -8.58
C ALA A 76 -46.86 16.66 -9.09
N VAL A 77 -46.54 16.30 -10.33
CA VAL A 77 -45.20 16.50 -10.91
C VAL A 77 -45.00 17.92 -11.45
N ARG A 78 -46.00 18.48 -12.14
CA ARG A 78 -45.86 19.78 -12.84
C ARG A 78 -46.50 20.96 -12.13
N GLY A 79 -47.26 20.71 -11.06
CA GLY A 79 -48.14 21.71 -10.45
C GLY A 79 -49.52 21.77 -11.14
N PRO A 80 -50.47 22.53 -10.57
CA PRO A 80 -51.81 22.69 -11.16
C PRO A 80 -51.70 23.27 -12.57
N GLU A 81 -52.35 22.62 -13.55
CA GLU A 81 -52.44 23.16 -14.91
C GLU A 81 -53.16 24.52 -14.83
N GLU A 82 -52.45 25.59 -15.16
CA GLU A 82 -53.09 26.91 -15.25
C GLU A 82 -54.28 26.81 -16.22
N PRO A 83 -55.43 27.43 -15.90
CA PRO A 83 -56.57 27.40 -16.80
C PRO A 83 -56.09 27.84 -18.16
N LYS A 84 -56.32 27.01 -19.21
CA LYS A 84 -55.94 27.30 -20.59
C LYS A 84 -56.53 28.65 -21.00
N SER A 85 -55.81 29.72 -20.71
CA SER A 85 -55.98 31.01 -21.33
C SER A 85 -55.69 30.72 -22.79
N ARG A 86 -56.76 30.68 -23.59
CA ARG A 86 -56.68 30.46 -25.03
C ARG A 86 -56.01 31.69 -25.64
N HIS A 87 -54.70 31.77 -25.50
CA HIS A 87 -53.89 32.74 -26.22
C HIS A 87 -54.01 32.39 -27.69
N GLY A 88 -54.72 33.24 -28.43
CA GLY A 88 -54.84 33.10 -29.87
C GLY A 88 -53.50 33.43 -30.54
N PHE A 89 -53.36 33.08 -31.82
CA PHE A 89 -52.21 33.50 -32.63
C PHE A 89 -51.99 35.03 -32.59
N HIS A 90 -53.06 35.80 -32.36
CA HIS A 90 -53.05 37.25 -32.22
C HIS A 90 -52.37 37.78 -30.94
N ASP A 91 -52.25 36.98 -29.88
CA ASP A 91 -51.61 37.39 -28.61
C ASP A 91 -50.10 37.16 -28.61
N LEU A 92 -49.61 36.37 -29.56
CA LEU A 92 -48.21 35.98 -29.66
C LEU A 92 -47.26 37.20 -29.81
N PRO A 93 -47.56 38.22 -30.64
CA PRO A 93 -46.71 39.40 -30.75
C PRO A 93 -46.55 40.17 -29.43
N SER A 94 -47.63 40.32 -28.66
CA SER A 94 -47.60 41.00 -27.36
C SER A 94 -46.79 40.23 -26.32
N ARG A 95 -46.88 38.90 -26.33
CA ARG A 95 -46.08 38.04 -25.46
C ARG A 95 -44.61 38.06 -25.83
N VAL A 96 -44.28 37.96 -27.12
CA VAL A 96 -42.91 38.08 -27.61
C VAL A 96 -42.32 39.43 -27.20
N LYS A 97 -43.10 40.52 -27.32
CA LYS A 97 -42.68 41.85 -26.86
C LYS A 97 -42.39 41.89 -25.36
N THR A 98 -43.25 41.28 -24.55
CA THR A 98 -43.08 41.21 -23.09
C THR A 98 -41.83 40.43 -22.71
N VAL A 99 -41.68 39.21 -23.24
CA VAL A 99 -40.50 38.36 -22.99
C VAL A 99 -39.21 39.00 -23.48
N VAL A 100 -39.24 39.71 -24.61
CA VAL A 100 -38.09 40.47 -25.10
C VAL A 100 -37.73 41.59 -24.13
N SER A 101 -38.70 42.34 -23.61
CA SER A 101 -38.44 43.40 -22.62
C SER A 101 -37.89 42.84 -21.30
N GLU A 102 -38.42 41.71 -20.83
CA GLU A 102 -37.92 41.03 -19.64
C GLU A 102 -36.49 40.52 -19.84
N ARG A 103 -36.20 39.92 -20.99
CA ARG A 103 -34.85 39.47 -21.37
C ARG A 103 -33.86 40.63 -21.38
N ASP A 104 -34.25 41.77 -21.96
CA ASP A 104 -33.37 42.93 -22.07
C ASP A 104 -33.12 43.57 -20.70
N GLN A 105 -34.15 43.62 -19.84
CA GLN A 105 -34.00 44.02 -18.44
C GLN A 105 -33.04 43.09 -17.68
N LEU A 106 -33.22 41.77 -17.80
CA LEU A 106 -32.35 40.79 -17.14
C LEU A 106 -30.90 40.86 -17.64
N LYS A 107 -30.68 41.21 -18.91
CA LYS A 107 -29.32 41.45 -19.44
C LYS A 107 -28.70 42.69 -18.80
N ALA A 108 -29.45 43.79 -18.72
CA ALA A 108 -28.97 45.02 -18.09
C ALA A 108 -28.65 44.80 -16.60
N ASP A 109 -29.50 44.07 -15.89
CA ASP A 109 -29.28 43.73 -14.47
C ASP A 109 -28.06 42.82 -14.30
N ASN A 110 -27.85 41.84 -15.18
CA ASN A 110 -26.64 41.01 -15.17
C ASN A 110 -25.37 41.81 -15.45
N GLU A 111 -25.41 42.75 -16.39
CA GLU A 111 -24.27 43.63 -16.68
C GLU A 111 -23.94 44.51 -15.48
N ARG A 112 -24.97 45.09 -14.83
CA ARG A 112 -24.81 45.87 -13.61
C ARG A 112 -24.22 45.05 -12.48
N LEU A 113 -24.75 43.86 -12.21
CA LEU A 113 -24.24 42.97 -11.16
C LEU A 113 -22.78 42.59 -11.42
N ARG A 114 -22.40 42.29 -12.68
CA ARG A 114 -21.00 42.01 -13.04
C ARG A 114 -20.09 43.21 -12.78
N ALA A 115 -20.55 44.42 -13.08
CA ALA A 115 -19.80 45.63 -12.79
C ALA A 115 -19.64 45.85 -11.28
N ASP A 116 -20.69 45.61 -10.49
CA ASP A 116 -20.66 45.71 -9.03
C ASP A 116 -19.69 44.67 -8.43
N TYR A 117 -19.73 43.41 -8.89
CA TYR A 117 -18.78 42.36 -8.49
C TYR A 117 -17.33 42.72 -8.84
N ALA A 118 -17.10 43.28 -10.04
CA ALA A 118 -15.77 43.74 -10.43
C ALA A 118 -15.31 44.95 -9.57
N GLY A 119 -16.24 45.81 -9.14
CA GLY A 119 -15.98 46.90 -8.19
C GLY A 119 -15.64 46.40 -6.78
N LEU A 120 -16.35 45.38 -6.29
CA LEU A 120 -16.06 44.71 -5.02
C LEU A 120 -14.67 44.07 -4.99
N ALA A 121 -14.25 43.44 -6.10
CA ALA A 121 -12.89 42.91 -6.24
C ALA A 121 -11.81 44.00 -6.10
N ARG A 122 -12.10 45.24 -6.50
CA ARG A 122 -11.19 46.39 -6.31
C ARG A 122 -11.15 46.93 -4.89
N PHE A 123 -12.25 46.78 -4.14
CA PHE A 123 -12.37 47.30 -2.79
C PHE A 123 -11.67 46.42 -1.75
N ASN A 124 -11.37 45.16 -2.08
CA ASN A 124 -10.86 44.19 -1.10
C ASN A 124 -9.51 43.54 -1.47
N PRO A 125 -8.44 44.33 -1.64
CA PRO A 125 -7.07 43.82 -1.80
C PRO A 125 -6.55 43.10 -0.55
N GLU A 126 -7.28 43.16 0.57
CA GLU A 126 -6.92 42.44 1.80
C GLU A 126 -7.20 40.94 1.70
N TRP A 127 -8.17 40.50 0.89
CA TRP A 127 -8.42 39.07 0.68
C TRP A 127 -7.33 38.39 -0.14
N ASP A 128 -6.82 39.04 -1.19
CA ASP A 128 -5.69 38.51 -1.96
C ASP A 128 -4.40 38.46 -1.12
N ARG A 129 -4.16 39.51 -0.30
CA ARG A 129 -3.06 39.51 0.66
C ARG A 129 -3.22 38.46 1.75
N ALA A 130 -4.45 38.24 2.24
CA ALA A 130 -4.74 37.21 3.23
C ALA A 130 -4.56 35.80 2.65
N ALA A 131 -4.98 35.58 1.41
CA ALA A 131 -4.74 34.33 0.69
C ALA A 131 -3.23 34.07 0.51
N ALA A 132 -2.47 35.08 0.06
CA ALA A 132 -1.01 34.98 -0.05
C ALA A 132 -0.33 34.73 1.30
N ALA A 133 -0.81 35.37 2.38
CA ALA A 133 -0.31 35.13 3.73
C ALA A 133 -0.63 33.71 4.22
N GLN A 134 -1.82 33.19 3.92
CA GLN A 134 -2.21 31.82 4.25
C GLN A 134 -1.38 30.79 3.48
N ASP A 135 -1.09 31.05 2.21
CA ASP A 135 -0.21 30.21 1.39
C ASP A 135 1.22 30.21 1.93
N SER A 136 1.77 31.37 2.29
CA SER A 136 3.08 31.49 2.95
C SER A 136 3.13 30.75 4.29
N VAL A 137 2.08 30.85 5.11
CA VAL A 137 1.98 30.10 6.38
C VAL A 137 1.96 28.60 6.14
N ARG A 138 1.26 28.13 5.10
CA ARG A 138 1.23 26.71 4.72
C ARG A 138 2.61 26.21 4.31
N GLU A 139 3.35 27.00 3.52
CA GLU A 139 4.73 26.68 3.13
C GLU A 139 5.67 26.63 4.34
N HIS A 140 5.59 27.63 5.23
CA HIS A 140 6.37 27.63 6.47
C HIS A 140 6.03 26.43 7.37
N MET A 141 4.75 26.06 7.46
CA MET A 141 4.34 24.88 8.22
C MET A 141 4.93 23.60 7.63
N ALA A 142 4.93 23.45 6.30
CA ALA A 142 5.56 22.32 5.63
C ALA A 142 7.07 22.25 5.92
N MET A 143 7.76 23.39 5.86
CA MET A 143 9.18 23.49 6.21
C MET A 143 9.44 23.09 7.67
N VAL A 144 8.59 23.52 8.62
CA VAL A 144 8.71 23.14 10.03
C VAL A 144 8.55 21.63 10.22
N VAL A 145 7.65 20.99 9.49
CA VAL A 145 7.49 19.52 9.53
C VAL A 145 8.75 18.83 9.04
N GLN A 146 9.33 19.30 7.94
CA GLN A 146 10.58 18.74 7.40
C GLN A 146 11.75 18.90 8.40
N LEU A 147 11.95 20.10 8.95
CA LEU A 147 13.01 20.35 9.92
C LEU A 147 12.87 19.49 11.19
N LYS A 148 11.64 19.26 11.65
CA LYS A 148 11.40 18.35 12.79
C LYS A 148 11.80 16.92 12.48
N ALA A 149 11.54 16.45 11.25
CA ALA A 149 11.98 15.12 10.82
C ALA A 149 13.52 15.02 10.73
N GLU A 150 14.17 16.05 10.20
CA GLU A 150 15.65 16.12 10.15
C GLU A 150 16.27 16.13 11.56
N VAL A 151 15.73 16.92 12.48
CA VAL A 151 16.18 16.95 13.88
C VAL A 151 15.98 15.60 14.56
N ALA A 152 14.86 14.92 14.32
CA ALA A 152 14.63 13.57 14.83
C ALA A 152 15.68 12.59 14.29
N GLY A 153 15.96 12.63 12.98
CA GLY A 153 17.02 11.83 12.35
C GLY A 153 18.39 12.09 12.98
N LEU A 154 18.82 13.35 13.08
CA LEU A 154 20.09 13.72 13.69
C LEU A 154 20.21 13.26 15.14
N ARG A 155 19.15 13.40 15.93
CA ARG A 155 19.12 12.95 17.32
C ARG A 155 19.34 11.45 17.42
N THR A 156 18.65 10.65 16.60
CA THR A 156 18.87 9.19 16.60
C THR A 156 20.29 8.81 16.18
N GLY A 157 20.87 9.53 15.22
CA GLY A 157 22.27 9.36 14.82
C GLY A 157 23.24 9.68 15.96
N TYR A 158 22.98 10.76 16.72
CA TYR A 158 23.79 11.14 17.87
C TYR A 158 23.70 10.11 19.01
N GLU A 159 22.49 9.62 19.31
CA GLU A 159 22.27 8.57 20.32
C GLU A 159 22.96 7.25 19.95
N ALA A 160 23.07 6.92 18.65
CA ALA A 160 23.85 5.78 18.18
C ALA A 160 25.36 6.01 18.35
N TYR A 161 25.85 7.22 18.01
CA TYR A 161 27.24 7.60 18.21
C TYR A 161 27.65 7.57 19.68
N GLU A 162 26.80 8.06 20.59
CA GLU A 162 27.06 8.00 22.03
C GLU A 162 27.17 6.57 22.55
N ARG A 163 26.31 5.66 22.06
CA ARG A 163 26.39 4.23 22.39
C ARG A 163 27.73 3.62 21.97
N VAL A 164 28.13 3.83 20.72
CA VAL A 164 29.43 3.32 20.22
C VAL A 164 30.60 3.92 21.02
N ASN A 165 30.54 5.20 21.36
CA ASN A 165 31.57 5.82 22.19
C ASN A 165 31.63 5.23 23.60
N ALA A 166 30.49 4.87 24.18
CA ALA A 166 30.43 4.23 25.50
C ALA A 166 31.04 2.81 25.44
N GLU A 167 30.69 2.04 24.41
CA GLU A 167 31.27 0.71 24.16
C GLU A 167 32.78 0.78 23.96
N LEU A 168 33.26 1.69 23.10
CA LEU A 168 34.69 1.86 22.86
C LEU A 168 35.46 2.27 24.13
N LYS A 169 34.88 3.15 24.95
CA LYS A 169 35.47 3.50 26.26
C LYS A 169 35.55 2.28 27.19
N ALA A 170 34.54 1.43 27.18
CA ALA A 170 34.54 0.19 27.98
C ALA A 170 35.59 -0.80 27.47
N GLU A 171 35.70 -1.01 26.16
CA GLU A 171 36.73 -1.88 25.56
C GLU A 171 38.14 -1.37 25.85
N VAL A 172 38.39 -0.06 25.71
CA VAL A 172 39.68 0.54 26.07
C VAL A 172 40.00 0.35 27.55
N GLY A 173 39.00 0.47 28.43
CA GLY A 173 39.15 0.17 29.85
C GLY A 173 39.55 -1.29 30.10
N ALA A 174 38.87 -2.24 29.45
CA ALA A 174 39.18 -3.67 29.56
C ALA A 174 40.59 -4.00 29.04
N LEU A 175 40.99 -3.42 27.90
CA LEU A 175 42.33 -3.61 27.34
C LEU A 175 43.42 -3.08 28.28
N ARG A 176 43.22 -1.92 28.90
CA ARG A 176 44.15 -1.38 29.90
C ARG A 176 44.30 -2.31 31.09
N GLN A 177 43.20 -2.90 31.56
CA GLN A 177 43.24 -3.86 32.66
C GLN A 177 44.02 -5.12 32.29
N ILE A 178 43.74 -5.73 31.13
CA ILE A 178 44.45 -6.92 30.63
C ILE A 178 45.97 -6.66 30.56
N ILE A 179 46.36 -5.48 30.08
CA ILE A 179 47.77 -5.09 29.97
C ILE A 179 48.40 -4.95 31.36
N SER A 180 47.73 -4.30 32.29
CA SER A 180 48.22 -4.14 33.68
C SER A 180 48.35 -5.50 34.39
N ASP A 181 47.35 -6.39 34.22
CA ASP A 181 47.38 -7.74 34.79
C ASP A 181 48.53 -8.58 34.20
N SER A 182 48.70 -8.50 32.87
CA SER A 182 49.79 -9.19 32.17
C SER A 182 51.17 -8.69 32.63
N ALA A 183 51.34 -7.38 32.75
CA ALA A 183 52.58 -6.80 33.27
C ALA A 183 52.86 -7.25 34.72
N THR A 184 51.84 -7.23 35.57
CA THR A 184 51.93 -7.70 36.96
C THR A 184 52.34 -9.17 37.03
N SER A 185 51.79 -10.02 36.17
CA SER A 185 52.13 -11.45 36.09
C SER A 185 53.60 -11.71 35.70
N CYS A 186 54.19 -10.81 34.91
CA CYS A 186 55.60 -10.85 34.52
C CYS A 186 56.54 -10.22 35.56
N GLY A 187 56.04 -9.83 36.74
CA GLY A 187 56.84 -9.19 37.79
C GLY A 187 57.11 -7.70 37.55
N ALA A 188 56.46 -7.07 36.56
CA ALA A 188 56.54 -5.64 36.32
C ALA A 188 55.34 -4.93 36.98
N ALA A 189 55.60 -3.87 37.75
CA ALA A 189 54.54 -3.01 38.27
C ALA A 189 54.20 -1.93 37.25
N VAL A 190 53.06 -2.08 36.56
CA VAL A 190 52.57 -1.13 35.55
C VAL A 190 51.21 -0.60 36.02
N SER A 191 51.14 0.70 36.29
CA SER A 191 49.91 1.37 36.72
C SER A 191 48.81 1.23 35.66
N VAL A 192 47.55 1.05 36.09
CA VAL A 192 46.38 1.05 35.18
C VAL A 192 46.21 2.42 34.47
N GLU A 193 46.83 3.47 35.03
CA GLU A 193 46.96 4.80 34.43
C GLU A 193 48.24 4.97 33.59
N CYS A 194 48.82 3.88 33.06
CA CYS A 194 49.93 4.01 32.14
C CYS A 194 49.52 4.85 30.92
N THR A 195 50.21 5.97 30.74
CA THR A 195 49.99 6.90 29.64
C THR A 195 50.26 6.19 28.31
N LEU A 196 49.50 6.56 27.27
CA LEU A 196 49.73 6.07 25.91
C LEU A 196 51.19 6.23 25.46
N ASP A 197 51.87 7.27 25.95
CA ASP A 197 53.29 7.49 25.70
C ASP A 197 54.17 6.40 26.31
N PHE A 198 53.92 5.98 27.54
CA PHE A 198 54.62 4.84 28.14
C PHE A 198 54.40 3.56 27.33
N MET A 199 53.17 3.31 26.89
CA MET A 199 52.81 2.15 26.09
C MET A 199 53.48 2.12 24.70
N LYS A 200 53.77 3.28 24.09
CA LYS A 200 54.53 3.35 22.83
C LYS A 200 55.97 2.87 22.99
N HIS A 201 56.57 3.06 24.17
CA HIS A 201 57.96 2.68 24.44
C HIS A 201 58.09 1.25 24.96
N LEU A 202 56.99 0.66 25.47
CA LEU A 202 56.97 -0.68 26.04
C LEU A 202 57.51 -1.78 25.09
N PRO A 203 57.16 -1.84 23.78
CA PRO A 203 57.72 -2.84 22.88
C PRO A 203 59.25 -2.75 22.74
N VAL A 204 59.79 -1.52 22.75
CA VAL A 204 61.23 -1.28 22.65
C VAL A 204 61.94 -1.72 23.92
N GLU A 205 61.38 -1.43 25.09
CA GLU A 205 61.91 -1.86 26.38
C GLU A 205 61.86 -3.39 26.53
N ILE A 206 60.74 -4.03 26.16
CA ILE A 206 60.61 -5.49 26.15
C ILE A 206 61.68 -6.12 25.25
N PHE A 207 61.84 -5.59 24.03
CA PHE A 207 62.87 -6.08 23.10
C PHE A 207 64.28 -5.93 23.68
N SER A 208 64.57 -4.80 24.34
CA SER A 208 65.84 -4.54 25.01
C SER A 208 66.13 -5.53 26.13
N VAL A 209 65.14 -5.81 26.99
CA VAL A 209 65.27 -6.80 28.08
C VAL A 209 65.44 -8.22 27.54
N ILE A 210 64.64 -8.63 26.56
CA ILE A 210 64.76 -9.96 25.93
C ILE A 210 66.14 -10.13 25.30
N SER A 211 66.65 -9.10 24.61
CA SER A 211 67.98 -9.14 23.99
C SER A 211 69.08 -9.31 25.03
N LYS A 212 69.01 -8.58 26.16
CA LYS A 212 69.96 -8.72 27.28
C LYS A 212 69.91 -10.13 27.89
N LEU A 213 68.71 -10.66 28.14
CA LEU A 213 68.54 -12.00 28.69
C LEU A 213 69.05 -13.09 27.75
N ARG A 214 68.82 -12.95 26.43
CA ARG A 214 69.36 -13.87 25.42
C ARG A 214 70.89 -13.85 25.41
N ASN A 215 71.50 -12.67 25.47
CA ASN A 215 72.96 -12.55 25.52
C ASN A 215 73.53 -13.18 26.79
N ALA A 216 72.95 -12.90 27.95
CA ALA A 216 73.39 -13.52 29.21
C ALA A 216 73.24 -15.06 29.19
N LEU A 217 72.17 -15.57 28.59
CA LEU A 217 71.96 -17.01 28.43
C LEU A 217 72.99 -17.61 27.46
N ALA A 218 73.33 -16.92 26.37
CA ALA A 218 74.36 -17.34 25.42
C ALA A 218 75.73 -17.41 26.11
N GLU A 219 76.12 -16.36 26.85
CA GLU A 219 77.36 -16.32 27.63
C GLU A 219 77.43 -17.46 28.66
N CYS A 220 76.31 -17.74 29.35
CA CYS A 220 76.23 -18.85 30.30
C CYS A 220 76.39 -20.22 29.60
N ALA A 221 75.78 -20.39 28.43
CA ALA A 221 75.89 -21.62 27.64
C ALA A 221 77.31 -21.83 27.06
N ASP A 222 77.98 -20.75 26.67
CA ASP A 222 79.38 -20.77 26.24
C ASP A 222 80.31 -21.11 27.41
N SER A 223 80.12 -20.50 28.58
CA SER A 223 80.89 -20.79 29.79
C SER A 223 80.75 -22.25 30.21
N LEU A 224 79.50 -22.74 30.28
CA LEU A 224 79.22 -24.12 30.68
C LEU A 224 79.80 -25.13 29.67
N HIS A 225 79.73 -24.83 28.36
CA HIS A 225 80.40 -25.64 27.35
C HIS A 225 81.93 -25.68 27.53
N GLY A 226 82.55 -24.55 27.90
CA GLY A 226 83.97 -24.46 28.22
C GLY A 226 84.36 -25.29 29.44
N GLU A 227 83.60 -25.20 30.53
CA GLU A 227 83.79 -26.03 31.74
C GLU A 227 83.67 -27.52 31.43
N MET A 228 82.70 -27.88 30.58
CA MET A 228 82.51 -29.25 30.11
C MET A 228 83.71 -29.74 29.31
N LEU A 229 84.23 -28.97 28.37
CA LEU A 229 85.47 -29.33 27.66
C LEU A 229 86.65 -29.50 28.63
N GLN A 230 86.77 -28.65 29.65
CA GLN A 230 87.82 -28.74 30.66
C GLN A 230 87.71 -30.02 31.52
N LYS A 231 86.50 -30.41 31.90
CA LYS A 231 86.21 -31.68 32.64
C LYS A 231 86.73 -32.90 31.89
N PHE A 232 86.65 -32.90 30.56
CA PHE A 232 87.13 -33.98 29.70
C PHE A 232 88.54 -33.73 29.12
N GLY A 233 89.36 -32.92 29.81
CA GLY A 233 90.76 -32.73 29.45
C GLY A 233 91.00 -31.97 28.14
N GLY A 234 90.02 -31.19 27.68
CA GLY A 234 90.07 -30.44 26.43
C GLY A 234 89.95 -31.30 25.16
N GLN A 235 89.61 -32.59 25.29
CA GLN A 235 89.41 -33.46 24.14
C GLN A 235 88.15 -33.07 23.38
N LEU A 236 88.22 -33.03 22.05
CA LEU A 236 87.02 -32.86 21.22
C LEU A 236 86.23 -34.18 21.20
N PRO A 237 84.89 -34.12 20.99
CA PRO A 237 84.04 -35.31 21.01
C PRO A 237 84.48 -36.42 20.03
N ASP A 238 85.15 -36.05 18.95
CA ASP A 238 85.65 -36.98 17.93
C ASP A 238 86.95 -37.70 18.34
N ASP A 239 87.68 -37.16 19.32
CA ASP A 239 88.91 -37.74 19.86
C ASP A 239 88.66 -38.56 21.14
N MET A 240 87.43 -38.54 21.67
CA MET A 240 87.05 -39.26 22.89
C MET A 240 86.82 -40.75 22.63
N HIS A 241 87.24 -41.60 23.59
CA HIS A 241 86.86 -43.01 23.60
C HIS A 241 85.32 -43.16 23.66
N PRO A 242 84.71 -44.16 23.00
CA PRO A 242 83.24 -44.28 22.90
C PRO A 242 82.47 -44.23 24.23
N VAL A 243 83.08 -44.68 25.32
CA VAL A 243 82.49 -44.63 26.67
C VAL A 243 82.48 -43.19 27.22
N THR A 244 83.60 -42.48 27.12
CA THR A 244 83.74 -41.07 27.52
C THR A 244 82.86 -40.16 26.67
N ARG A 245 82.73 -40.43 25.37
CA ARG A 245 81.85 -39.69 24.47
C ARG A 245 80.38 -39.77 24.88
N ARG A 246 79.91 -40.96 25.31
CA ARG A 246 78.52 -41.13 25.80
C ARG A 246 78.26 -40.35 27.09
N GLU A 247 79.26 -40.21 27.96
CA GLU A 247 79.15 -39.40 29.18
C GLU A 247 79.17 -37.91 28.85
N TYR A 248 80.04 -37.48 27.94
CA TYR A 248 80.07 -36.13 27.41
C TYR A 248 78.72 -35.74 26.79
N ASP A 249 78.18 -36.56 25.89
CA ASP A 249 76.91 -36.29 25.20
C ASP A 249 75.74 -36.20 26.18
N ARG A 250 75.74 -37.01 27.25
CA ARG A 250 74.73 -36.96 28.30
C ARG A 250 74.78 -35.64 29.06
N ASP A 251 75.99 -35.24 29.48
CA ASP A 251 76.17 -34.02 30.28
C ASP A 251 75.99 -32.76 29.42
N MET A 252 76.25 -32.83 28.10
CA MET A 252 76.06 -31.72 27.16
C MET A 252 74.63 -31.56 26.65
N ALA A 253 73.75 -32.54 26.86
CA ALA A 253 72.39 -32.55 26.31
C ALA A 253 71.59 -31.29 26.70
N GLU A 254 71.73 -30.81 27.93
CA GLU A 254 71.04 -29.61 28.42
C GLU A 254 71.59 -28.33 27.77
N VAL A 255 72.91 -28.24 27.59
CA VAL A 255 73.57 -27.08 26.93
C VAL A 255 73.18 -26.99 25.46
N VAL A 256 73.10 -28.14 24.78
CA VAL A 256 72.61 -28.23 23.39
C VAL A 256 71.15 -27.80 23.31
N GLY A 257 70.32 -28.19 24.27
CA GLY A 257 68.93 -27.74 24.39
C GLY A 257 68.82 -26.21 24.54
N CYS A 258 69.63 -25.61 25.42
CA CYS A 258 69.68 -24.16 25.61
C CYS A 258 70.13 -23.41 24.34
N ARG A 259 71.15 -23.91 23.62
CA ARG A 259 71.57 -23.31 22.33
C ARG A 259 70.52 -23.44 21.24
N ALA A 260 69.82 -24.58 21.16
CA ALA A 260 68.74 -24.77 20.20
C ALA A 260 67.59 -23.79 20.46
N ALA A 261 67.24 -23.54 21.73
CA ALA A 261 66.22 -22.57 22.10
C ALA A 261 66.63 -21.11 21.76
N LEU A 262 67.91 -20.77 21.87
CA LEU A 262 68.44 -19.46 21.43
C LEU A 262 68.32 -19.27 19.91
N GLY A 263 68.60 -20.31 19.11
CA GLY A 263 68.54 -20.25 17.65
C GLY A 263 67.12 -20.22 17.05
N GLN A 264 66.10 -20.72 17.76
CA GLN A 264 64.71 -20.68 17.30
C GLN A 264 64.07 -19.28 17.45
N GLY A 265 64.65 -18.41 18.28
CA GLY A 265 64.12 -17.08 18.58
C GLY A 265 64.49 -15.96 17.60
N GLU A 266 65.28 -16.24 16.56
CA GLU A 266 65.70 -15.28 15.51
C GLU A 266 64.78 -15.28 14.27
N GLN A 267 63.82 -16.20 14.17
CA GLN A 267 62.96 -16.39 12.98
C GLN A 267 61.48 -15.96 13.16
N SER A 268 61.11 -15.31 14.27
CA SER A 268 59.77 -14.72 14.50
C SER A 268 59.89 -13.28 14.98
#